data_AF-A0A2D6R1U5-F1
#
_entry.id   AF-A0A2D6R1U5-F1
#
_cell.length_a   1.000
_cell.length_b   1.000
_cell.length_c   1.000
_cell.angle_alpha   90.00
_cell.angle_beta   90.00
_cell.angle_gamma   90.00
#
_symmetry.space_group_name_H-M   'P 1'
#
loop_
_entity.id
_entity.type
_entity.pdbx_description
1 polymer ?
#
loop_
_entity_poly.entity_id
_entity_poly.type
_entity_poly.pdbx_seq_one_letter_code
_entity_poly.pdbx_strand_id
1 'polypeptide(L)'
;MTASSAQPGYKLYWTVWAVLLTLTLVMLLVDQAPLPRLLFVVVMVIAMLVKASLIGIYYMHLRFEHMAIALMVVVGLLVNAAVLYALIVPDALQIQQMSMP
;
A
#
# COMPACT_ATOMS: atom_id res chain seq x y z
N MET A 1 -37.44 18.21 -10.66
CA MET A 1 -36.21 17.54 -11.15
C MET A 1 -35.19 18.63 -11.47
N THR A 2 -34.25 18.93 -10.56
CA THR A 2 -33.04 19.80 -10.71
C THR A 2 -32.56 20.06 -9.28
N ALA A 3 -31.31 19.95 -8.84
CA ALA A 3 -30.02 19.85 -9.49
C ALA A 3 -29.12 18.88 -8.69
N SER A 4 -28.38 18.02 -9.38
CA SER A 4 -27.33 17.21 -8.76
C SER A 4 -26.17 18.14 -8.40
N SER A 5 -26.09 18.50 -7.12
CA SER A 5 -24.94 19.21 -6.54
C SER A 5 -23.73 18.28 -6.60
N ALA A 6 -22.94 18.40 -7.66
CA ALA A 6 -21.64 17.75 -7.77
C ALA A 6 -20.72 18.29 -6.66
N GLN A 7 -20.79 17.66 -5.48
CA GLN A 7 -19.95 17.98 -4.33
C GLN A 7 -18.48 17.85 -4.77
N PRO A 8 -17.66 18.92 -4.71
CA PRO A 8 -16.29 18.91 -5.22
C PRO A 8 -15.41 17.77 -4.66
N GLY A 9 -15.72 17.30 -3.45
CA GLY A 9 -15.01 16.20 -2.81
C GLY A 9 -15.22 14.82 -3.45
N TYR A 10 -16.42 14.51 -3.98
CA TYR A 10 -16.73 13.17 -4.48
C TYR A 10 -15.88 12.79 -5.71
N LYS A 11 -15.64 13.76 -6.60
CA LYS A 11 -14.78 13.57 -7.77
C LYS A 11 -13.34 13.24 -7.37
N LEU A 12 -12.81 13.92 -6.35
CA LEU A 12 -11.46 13.69 -5.86
C LEU A 12 -11.29 12.26 -5.31
N TYR A 13 -12.24 11.76 -4.50
CA TYR A 13 -12.19 10.38 -4.00
C TYR A 13 -12.15 9.37 -5.14
N TRP A 14 -13.03 9.50 -6.14
CA TRP A 14 -13.02 8.62 -7.31
C TRP A 14 -11.72 8.69 -8.11
N THR A 15 -11.14 9.89 -8.26
CA THR A 15 -9.83 10.04 -8.90
C THR A 15 -8.74 9.32 -8.12
N VAL A 16 -8.64 9.54 -6.80
CA VAL A 16 -7.62 8.87 -5.97
C VAL A 16 -7.85 7.35 -5.96
N TRP A 17 -9.10 6.90 -5.93
CA TRP A 17 -9.45 5.49 -6.09
C TRP A 17 -8.92 4.90 -7.39
N ALA A 18 -9.17 5.57 -8.53
CA ALA A 18 -8.72 5.12 -9.83
C ALA A 18 -7.19 5.11 -9.93
N VAL A 19 -6.51 6.09 -9.31
CA VAL A 19 -5.04 6.12 -9.20
C VAL A 19 -4.52 4.93 -8.39
N LEU A 20 -5.13 4.61 -7.24
CA LEU A 20 -4.76 3.46 -6.41
C LEU A 20 -4.97 2.14 -7.16
N LEU A 21 -6.08 2.02 -7.91
CA LEU A 21 -6.35 0.86 -8.75
C LEU A 21 -5.28 0.70 -9.84
N THR A 22 -5.02 1.77 -10.58
CA THR A 22 -4.01 1.79 -11.64
C THR A 22 -2.63 1.43 -11.10
N LEU A 23 -2.24 2.01 -9.95
CA LEU A 23 -0.98 1.70 -9.29
C LEU A 23 -0.89 0.22 -8.89
N THR A 24 -2.02 -0.41 -8.53
CA THR A 24 -2.09 -1.85 -8.25
C THR A 24 -1.90 -2.68 -9.51
N LEU A 25 -2.56 -2.31 -10.61
CA LEU A 25 -2.40 -2.98 -11.89
C LEU A 25 -0.95 -2.89 -12.39
N VAL A 26 -0.32 -1.72 -12.25
CA VAL A 26 1.10 -1.54 -12.57
C VAL A 26 1.96 -2.47 -11.72
N MET A 27 1.68 -2.61 -10.43
CA MET A 27 2.43 -3.55 -9.59
C MET A 27 2.30 -4.99 -10.07
N LEU A 28 1.10 -5.41 -10.47
CA LEU A 28 0.88 -6.75 -11.02
C LEU A 28 1.68 -6.96 -12.31
N LEU A 29 1.74 -5.96 -13.19
CA LEU A 29 2.56 -6.04 -14.41
C LEU A 29 4.06 -6.10 -14.11
N VAL A 30 4.52 -5.34 -13.12
CA VAL A 30 5.91 -5.33 -12.66
C VAL A 30 6.31 -6.67 -12.05
N ASP A 31 5.38 -7.34 -11.35
CA ASP A 31 5.57 -8.68 -10.77
C ASP A 31 5.77 -9.77 -11.84
N GLN A 32 5.08 -9.65 -12.97
CA GLN A 32 5.24 -10.58 -14.09
C GLN A 32 6.44 -10.26 -14.99
N ALA A 33 7.07 -9.09 -14.81
CA ALA A 33 8.20 -8.68 -15.62
C ALA A 33 9.51 -9.31 -15.09
N PRO A 34 10.41 -9.79 -15.97
CA PRO A 34 11.69 -10.35 -15.58
C PRO A 34 12.67 -9.23 -15.20
N LEU A 35 12.45 -8.60 -14.04
CA LEU A 35 13.26 -7.50 -13.53
C LEU A 35 14.36 -7.98 -12.58
N PRO A 36 15.51 -7.29 -12.52
CA PRO A 36 16.50 -7.53 -11.48
C PRO A 36 15.88 -7.40 -10.08
N ARG A 37 16.20 -8.33 -9.17
CA ARG A 37 15.58 -8.43 -7.84
C ARG A 37 15.60 -7.12 -7.06
N LEU A 38 16.72 -6.40 -7.09
CA LEU A 38 16.85 -5.11 -6.39
C LEU A 38 15.86 -4.07 -6.95
N LEU A 39 15.76 -3.96 -8.28
CA LEU A 39 14.86 -3.03 -8.94
C LEU A 39 13.40 -3.37 -8.61
N PHE A 40 13.04 -4.66 -8.68
CA PHE A 40 11.71 -5.13 -8.31
C PHE A 40 11.33 -4.71 -6.87
N VAL A 41 12.20 -5.01 -5.90
CA VAL A 41 11.97 -4.68 -4.49
C VAL A 41 11.83 -3.17 -4.29
N VAL A 42 12.72 -2.36 -4.86
CA VAL A 42 12.68 -0.90 -4.72
C VAL A 42 11.38 -0.33 -5.30
N VAL A 43 10.99 -0.77 -6.51
CA VAL A 43 9.74 -0.31 -7.14
C VAL A 43 8.52 -0.72 -6.31
N MET A 44 8.46 -1.97 -5.83
CA MET A 44 7.36 -2.44 -4.99
C MET A 44 7.25 -1.63 -3.69
N VAL A 45 8.37 -1.43 -2.98
CA VAL A 45 8.38 -0.69 -1.71
C VAL A 45 7.93 0.76 -1.92
N ILE A 46 8.46 1.44 -2.94
CA ILE A 46 8.03 2.81 -3.27
C ILE A 46 6.53 2.84 -3.57
N ALA A 47 6.04 1.90 -4.39
CA ALA A 47 4.65 1.87 -4.78
C ALA A 47 3.71 1.56 -3.60
N MET A 48 4.14 0.72 -2.64
CA MET A 48 3.44 0.47 -1.38
C MET A 48 3.38 1.72 -0.49
N LEU A 49 4.50 2.44 -0.33
CA LEU A 49 4.56 3.67 0.47
C LEU A 49 3.71 4.79 -0.13
N VAL A 50 3.69 4.91 -1.46
CA VAL A 50 2.84 5.86 -2.18
C VAL A 50 1.36 5.54 -1.95
N LYS A 51 0.97 4.26 -2.04
CA LYS A 51 -0.40 3.85 -1.71
C LYS A 51 -0.79 4.20 -0.28
N ALA A 52 0.04 3.84 0.69
CA ALA A 52 -0.23 4.11 2.11
C ALA A 52 -0.40 5.62 2.35
N SER A 53 0.43 6.44 1.70
CA SER A 53 0.37 7.90 1.78
C SER A 53 -0.90 8.47 1.14
N LEU A 54 -1.30 7.99 -0.04
CA LEU A 54 -2.55 8.39 -0.70
C LEU A 54 -3.77 8.05 0.16
N ILE A 55 -3.78 6.86 0.77
CA ILE A 55 -4.85 6.44 1.68
C ILE A 55 -4.87 7.32 2.93
N GLY A 56 -3.70 7.52 3.57
CA GLY A 56 -3.56 8.33 4.77
C GLY A 56 -4.03 9.78 4.57
N ILE A 57 -3.60 10.42 3.48
CA ILE A 57 -3.92 11.82 3.19
C ILE A 57 -5.38 12.00 2.79
N TYR A 58 -5.91 11.17 1.89
CA TYR A 58 -7.20 11.43 1.25
C TYR A 58 -8.37 10.67 1.87
N TYR A 59 -8.18 9.44 2.34
CA TYR A 59 -9.26 8.62 2.90
C TYR A 59 -9.31 8.67 4.42
N MET A 60 -8.14 8.67 5.08
CA MET A 60 -8.03 8.74 6.53
C MET A 60 -7.92 10.18 7.06
N HIS A 61 -7.86 11.18 6.17
CA HIS A 61 -7.78 12.61 6.52
C HIS A 61 -6.64 13.00 7.47
N LEU A 62 -5.59 12.18 7.60
CA LEU A 62 -4.49 12.38 8.55
C LEU A 62 -3.81 13.75 8.41
N ARG A 63 -3.84 14.35 7.21
CA ARG A 63 -3.26 15.67 6.94
C ARG A 63 -3.86 16.78 7.82
N PHE A 64 -5.12 16.66 8.20
CA PHE A 64 -5.85 17.69 8.97
C PHE A 64 -6.08 17.29 10.43
N GLU A 65 -5.59 16.11 10.82
CA GLU A 65 -5.79 15.55 12.15
C GLU A 65 -4.56 15.72 13.06
N HIS A 66 -4.74 15.42 14.35
CA HIS A 66 -3.69 15.54 15.36
C HIS A 66 -2.52 14.57 15.06
N MET A 67 -1.28 15.03 15.24
CA MET A 67 -0.06 14.24 14.98
C MET A 67 -0.05 12.87 15.69
N ALA A 68 -0.73 12.76 16.83
CA ALA A 68 -0.88 11.50 17.55
C ALA A 68 -1.58 10.40 16.72
N ILE A 69 -2.57 10.76 15.89
CA ILE A 69 -3.30 9.81 15.03
C ILE A 69 -2.38 9.34 13.90
N ALA A 70 -1.62 10.26 13.30
CA ALA A 70 -0.62 9.91 12.30
C ALA A 70 0.44 8.96 12.87
N LEU A 71 0.93 9.25 14.07
CA LEU A 71 1.91 8.40 14.74
C LEU A 71 1.32 7.02 15.08
N MET A 72 0.07 6.94 15.51
CA MET A 72 -0.63 5.66 15.75
C MET A 72 -0.69 4.80 14.49
N VAL A 73 -1.02 5.39 13.33
CA VAL A 73 -1.06 4.67 12.05
C VAL A 73 0.34 4.18 11.65
N VAL A 74 1.37 5.01 11.79
CA VAL A 74 2.76 4.63 11.48
C VAL A 74 3.23 3.51 12.41
N VAL A 75 2.98 3.61 13.72
CA VAL A 75 3.31 2.56 14.67
C VAL A 75 2.56 1.28 14.35
N GLY A 76 1.26 1.35 14.08
CA GLY A 76 0.45 0.21 13.66
C GLY A 76 0.99 -0.47 12.40
N LEU A 77 1.42 0.33 11.40
CA LEU A 77 2.02 -0.17 10.17
C LEU A 77 3.34 -0.90 10.45
N LEU A 78 4.23 -0.32 11.26
CA LEU A 78 5.53 -0.92 11.58
C LEU A 78 5.38 -2.19 12.42
N VAL A 79 4.50 -2.19 13.42
CA VAL A 79 4.21 -3.37 14.23
C VAL A 79 3.60 -4.47 13.37
N ASN A 80 2.63 -4.14 12.50
CA ASN A 80 2.03 -5.13 11.62
C ASN A 80 3.06 -5.71 10.64
N ALA A 81 3.92 -4.87 10.04
CA ALA A 81 5.01 -5.33 9.19
C ALA A 81 5.98 -6.27 9.93
N ALA A 82 6.35 -5.93 11.18
CA ALA A 82 7.21 -6.77 12.00
C ALA A 82 6.55 -8.12 12.35
N VAL A 83 5.26 -8.11 12.70
CA VAL A 83 4.49 -9.33 12.99
C VAL A 83 4.38 -10.20 11.74
N LEU A 84 4.01 -9.63 10.59
CA LEU A 84 3.93 -10.37 9.33
C LEU A 84 5.30 -10.94 8.93
N TYR A 85 6.37 -10.17 9.09
CA TYR A 85 7.73 -10.66 8.85
C TYR A 85 8.08 -11.84 9.76
N ALA A 86 7.80 -11.72 11.06
CA ALA A 86 8.08 -12.76 12.05
C ALA A 86 7.27 -14.04 11.80
N LEU A 87 6.06 -13.95 11.25
CA LEU A 87 5.23 -15.10 10.92
C LEU A 87 5.59 -15.73 9.57
N ILE A 88 5.80 -14.92 8.53
CA ILE A 88 5.97 -15.40 7.14
C ILE A 88 7.38 -15.91 6.88
N VAL A 89 8.41 -15.27 7.44
CA VAL A 89 9.81 -15.63 7.12
C VAL A 89 10.18 -17.02 7.62
N PRO A 90 9.86 -17.45 8.86
CA PRO A 90 10.15 -18.81 9.31
C PRO A 90 9.51 -19.87 8.43
N ASP A 91 8.26 -19.66 8.01
CA ASP A 91 7.54 -20.57 7.12
C ASP A 91 8.22 -20.65 5.75
N ALA A 92 8.63 -19.51 5.19
CA ALA A 92 9.39 -19.47 3.94
C ALA A 92 10.73 -20.22 4.03
N LEU A 93 11.43 -20.13 5.17
CA LEU A 93 12.67 -20.87 5.41
C LEU A 93 12.43 -22.37 5.53
N GLN A 94 11.38 -22.80 6.24
CA GLN A 94 11.01 -24.21 6.36
C GLN A 94 10.66 -24.83 5.00
N ILE A 95 9.92 -24.13 4.15
CA ILE A 95 9.56 -24.61 2.80
C ILE A 95 10.80 -24.81 1.93
N GLN A 96 11.80 -23.91 2.03
CA GLN A 96 13.06 -24.10 1.30
C GLN A 96 13.84 -25.33 1.78
N GLN A 97 13.85 -25.59 3.10
CA GLN A 97 14.51 -26.78 3.65
C GLN A 97 13.83 -28.08 3.20
N MET A 98 12.50 -28.11 3.10
CA MET A 98 11.76 -29.27 2.60
C MET A 98 11.95 -29.50 1.09
N SER A 99 12.25 -28.44 0.32
CA SER A 99 12.41 -28.50 -1.14
C SER A 99 13.82 -28.89 -1.58
N MET A 100 14.80 -28.92 -0.67
CA MET A 100 16.19 -29.33 -0.94
C MET A 100 16.44 -30.73 -0.36
N PRO A 101 16.67 -31.77 -1.19
CA PRO A 101 17.00 -33.13 -0.71
C PRO A 101 18.39 -33.23 -0.08
#